data_AF-A0A933FJG7-F1
#
_entry.id   AF-A0A933FJG7-F1
#
_cell.length_a   1.000
_cell.length_b   1.000
_cell.length_c   1.000
_cell.angle_alpha   90.00
_cell.angle_beta   90.00
_cell.angle_gamma   90.00
#
_symmetry.space_group_name_H-M   'P 1'
#
loop_
_entity.id
_entity.type
_entity.pdbx_description
1 polymer ?
#
loop_
_entity_poly.entity_id
_entity_poly.type
_entity_poly.pdbx_seq_one_letter_code
_entity_poly.pdbx_strand_id
1 'polypeptide(L)'
;MRALILLIVTFCVFGLLVVAAPAQAQQTAFEQLGEASTLPTDSIAIIIARVIRVALSVVGIIFVCLIIYAGYLYFLARGEAEPVKKAKRIFQQSIIGLVIMFSAYSIATFILNRLLDAAFTGTSEAIADAYSEPLSGSLGGGILDDHYPERDAVDIPRNTRIFVSFKEAINPASIISGYDENPDSTDLNTDAVLIYPTATGPGSALATDAVVVTYNEAFEIFVFDPVGYLGSSEVDTNYTVELTTEIERADGSAAFSGAYASGYTWTFEVSTEIDLTPPYVTSVVPAASSEEPRNVTIEINFSEAMDPVATTGSYIIGEEPLFNNIRVFDESGNTVEGTFEISNAYRTISFTTIDACGEDPCGDTIYCLPSNQLIETVVRAATLNEEEIPQAEPIGFTFDGVVDAAANSLDGDNDGDACGSESDTIACEDGDDNDNYEWSFTTNDEIEDTVPQIIEGGLDPEIEEDEISTSANVEVTFNTYLKSSTVKTNSVSLWPDPYYEFWFAIRKENNETNERTTVLIEHPVLVSTDEGGWDYWPTLTNEIKSAYQICMYPAIGPGANCTEGRDDDFPYCCNGIASANACQTEEQEAIEVVPTPASIPNYTLPDNTETEL
;
A
#
# COMPACT_ATOMS: atom_id res chain seq x y z
N MET A 1 48.54 -38.65 5.13
CA MET A 1 49.18 -37.39 5.58
C MET A 1 50.13 -36.81 4.54
N ARG A 2 51.17 -37.53 4.07
CA ARG A 2 52.07 -37.02 3.01
C ARG A 2 51.38 -36.77 1.66
N ALA A 3 50.43 -37.61 1.24
CA ALA A 3 49.66 -37.42 0.01
C ALA A 3 48.69 -36.23 0.07
N LEU A 4 48.09 -35.97 1.24
CA LEU A 4 47.17 -34.85 1.46
C LEU A 4 47.91 -33.50 1.47
N ILE A 5 49.11 -33.47 2.09
CA ILE A 5 49.99 -32.30 2.09
C ILE A 5 50.52 -32.03 0.67
N LEU A 6 50.85 -33.07 -0.11
CA LEU A 6 51.25 -32.90 -1.50
C LEU A 6 50.11 -32.31 -2.36
N LEU A 7 48.88 -32.76 -2.16
CA LEU A 7 47.71 -32.32 -2.94
C LEU A 7 47.35 -30.85 -2.63
N ILE A 8 47.44 -30.44 -1.35
CA ILE A 8 47.22 -29.05 -0.91
C ILE A 8 48.33 -28.13 -1.43
N VAL A 9 49.61 -28.56 -1.37
CA VAL A 9 50.73 -27.77 -1.89
C VAL A 9 50.65 -27.63 -3.41
N THR A 10 50.22 -28.68 -4.13
CA THR A 10 50.08 -28.62 -5.60
C THR A 10 48.93 -27.71 -6.01
N PHE A 11 47.82 -27.69 -5.25
CA PHE A 11 46.70 -26.77 -5.46
C PHE A 11 47.08 -25.31 -5.16
N CYS A 12 47.82 -25.05 -4.07
CA CYS A 12 48.30 -23.71 -3.73
C CYS A 12 49.35 -23.17 -4.71
N VAL A 13 50.23 -24.02 -5.25
CA VAL A 13 51.24 -23.62 -6.25
C VAL A 13 50.61 -23.39 -7.63
N PHE A 14 49.56 -24.14 -8.00
CA PHE A 14 48.79 -23.91 -9.23
C PHE A 14 47.98 -22.60 -9.15
N GLY A 15 47.43 -22.27 -7.98
CA GLY A 15 46.76 -20.99 -7.74
C GLY A 15 47.72 -19.78 -7.75
N LEU A 16 48.97 -19.96 -7.31
CA LEU A 16 49.97 -18.87 -7.28
C LEU A 16 50.61 -18.57 -8.64
N LEU A 17 50.67 -19.55 -9.56
CA LEU A 17 51.34 -19.40 -10.86
C LEU A 17 50.47 -18.73 -11.94
N VAL A 18 49.16 -18.56 -11.71
CA VAL A 18 48.24 -17.90 -12.65
C VAL A 18 48.24 -16.37 -12.50
N VAL A 19 48.91 -15.81 -11.48
CA VAL A 19 48.81 -14.37 -11.12
C VAL A 19 50.11 -13.59 -11.30
N ALA A 20 51.14 -14.16 -11.94
CA ALA A 20 52.45 -13.51 -12.08
C ALA A 20 52.81 -13.17 -13.54
N ALA A 21 52.26 -12.07 -14.06
CA ALA A 21 52.85 -11.27 -15.13
C ALA A 21 52.54 -9.77 -14.89
N PRO A 22 53.44 -8.84 -15.28
CA PRO A 22 53.57 -7.54 -14.62
C PRO A 22 52.44 -6.58 -14.99
N ALA A 23 51.86 -5.97 -13.97
CA ALA A 23 51.15 -4.72 -14.07
C ALA A 23 52.10 -3.66 -14.64
N GLN A 24 51.89 -3.23 -15.88
CA GLN A 24 51.93 -1.83 -16.34
C GLN A 24 51.50 -1.80 -17.82
N ALA A 25 50.51 -0.95 -18.12
CA ALA A 25 49.97 -0.58 -19.45
C ALA A 25 48.96 -1.53 -20.11
N GLN A 26 47.75 -1.69 -19.55
CA GLN A 26 46.63 -2.31 -20.29
C GLN A 26 45.25 -1.91 -19.74
N GLN A 27 44.90 -0.63 -19.75
CA GLN A 27 43.53 -0.19 -19.41
C GLN A 27 42.59 -0.27 -20.63
N THR A 28 43.10 -0.03 -21.83
CA THR A 28 42.32 0.03 -23.07
C THR A 28 42.01 -1.32 -23.72
N ALA A 29 42.71 -2.40 -23.39
CA ALA A 29 42.43 -3.74 -23.94
C ALA A 29 41.46 -4.56 -23.06
N PHE A 30 41.20 -4.14 -21.83
CA PHE A 30 40.25 -4.80 -20.93
C PHE A 30 38.81 -4.33 -21.17
N GLU A 31 38.61 -3.06 -21.55
CA GLU A 31 37.30 -2.55 -21.95
C GLU A 31 36.77 -3.28 -23.20
N GLN A 32 37.64 -3.53 -24.20
CA GLN A 32 37.26 -4.28 -25.41
C GLN A 32 37.09 -5.80 -25.19
N LEU A 33 37.60 -6.35 -24.07
CA LEU A 33 37.40 -7.76 -23.74
C LEU A 33 36.16 -7.97 -22.85
N GLY A 34 35.81 -6.98 -22.01
CA GLY A 34 34.62 -6.99 -21.16
C GLY A 34 33.32 -7.03 -21.95
N GLU A 35 33.24 -6.33 -23.09
CA GLU A 35 32.07 -6.41 -23.99
C GLU A 35 31.95 -7.76 -24.73
N ALA A 36 33.03 -8.56 -24.80
CA ALA A 36 33.06 -9.83 -25.53
C ALA A 36 32.97 -11.08 -24.65
N SER A 37 33.12 -10.93 -23.33
CA SER A 37 32.96 -12.04 -22.37
C SER A 37 31.92 -11.66 -21.34
N THR A 38 30.73 -12.27 -21.43
CA THR A 38 29.58 -12.17 -20.51
C THR A 38 29.92 -12.58 -19.07
N LEU A 39 30.86 -11.87 -18.43
CA LEU A 39 31.28 -12.06 -17.05
C LEU A 39 30.77 -10.88 -16.22
N PRO A 40 30.27 -11.13 -14.99
CA PRO A 40 29.74 -10.07 -14.13
C PRO A 40 30.78 -8.98 -13.87
N THR A 41 30.38 -7.72 -14.06
CA THR A 41 31.14 -6.50 -13.78
C THR A 41 31.15 -6.17 -12.28
N ASP A 42 31.36 -7.19 -11.43
CA ASP A 42 31.51 -6.98 -10.00
C ASP A 42 32.81 -6.21 -9.73
N SER A 43 32.76 -5.22 -8.82
CA SER A 43 33.96 -4.48 -8.41
C SER A 43 35.04 -5.44 -7.89
N ILE A 44 36.31 -5.11 -8.11
CA ILE A 44 37.42 -5.98 -7.71
C ILE A 44 37.43 -6.27 -6.19
N ALA A 45 36.90 -5.34 -5.38
CA ALA A 45 36.71 -5.52 -3.96
C ALA A 45 35.67 -6.61 -3.64
N ILE A 46 34.55 -6.66 -4.37
CA ILE A 46 33.51 -7.69 -4.22
C ILE A 46 34.07 -9.07 -4.62
N ILE A 47 34.86 -9.13 -5.69
CA ILE A 47 35.53 -10.37 -6.12
C ILE A 47 36.50 -10.85 -5.04
N ILE A 48 37.31 -9.95 -4.47
CA ILE A 48 38.24 -10.29 -3.37
C ILE A 48 37.48 -10.77 -2.13
N ALA A 49 36.39 -10.10 -1.75
CA ALA A 49 35.56 -10.49 -0.61
C ALA A 49 34.92 -11.88 -0.80
N ARG A 50 34.44 -12.19 -2.01
CA ARG A 50 33.88 -13.51 -2.38
C ARG A 50 34.95 -14.60 -2.28
N VAL A 51 36.16 -14.34 -2.77
CA VAL A 51 37.30 -15.27 -2.67
C VAL A 51 37.71 -15.52 -1.22
N ILE A 52 37.79 -14.47 -0.39
CA ILE A 52 38.10 -14.61 1.05
C ILE A 52 37.02 -15.43 1.76
N ARG A 53 35.75 -15.20 1.45
CA ARG A 53 34.62 -15.95 2.04
C ARG A 53 34.69 -17.45 1.70
N VAL A 54 35.01 -17.79 0.45
CA VAL A 54 35.23 -19.17 0.02
C VAL A 54 36.48 -19.78 0.68
N ALA A 55 37.56 -19.02 0.83
CA ALA A 55 38.76 -19.50 1.51
C ALA A 55 38.50 -19.79 3.00
N LEU A 56 37.78 -18.89 3.69
CA LEU A 56 37.42 -19.06 5.11
C LEU A 56 36.49 -20.25 5.33
N SER A 57 35.54 -20.51 4.43
CA SER A 57 34.66 -21.67 4.53
C SER A 57 35.43 -22.99 4.40
N VAL A 58 36.38 -23.07 3.46
CA VAL A 58 37.26 -24.25 3.30
C VAL A 58 38.12 -24.48 4.55
N VAL A 59 38.72 -23.43 5.10
CA VAL A 59 39.54 -23.55 6.32
C VAL A 59 38.66 -23.93 7.53
N GLY A 60 37.44 -23.41 7.64
CA GLY A 60 36.48 -23.79 8.68
C GLY A 60 36.14 -25.27 8.64
N ILE A 61 35.85 -25.81 7.45
CA ILE A 61 35.58 -27.25 7.25
C ILE A 61 36.78 -28.10 7.66
N ILE A 62 38.01 -27.66 7.37
CA ILE A 62 39.23 -28.36 7.80
C ILE A 62 39.32 -28.45 9.33
N PHE A 63 39.01 -27.37 10.05
CA PHE A 63 39.01 -27.38 11.51
C PHE A 63 37.96 -28.32 12.11
N VAL A 64 36.77 -28.38 11.52
CA VAL A 64 35.73 -29.35 11.90
C VAL A 64 36.22 -30.78 11.69
N CYS A 65 36.85 -31.08 10.55
CA CYS A 65 37.44 -32.39 10.28
C CYS A 65 38.56 -32.75 11.28
N LEU A 66 39.38 -31.78 11.72
CA LEU A 66 40.42 -32.00 12.72
C LEU A 66 39.83 -32.29 14.12
N ILE A 67 38.74 -31.64 14.48
CA ILE A 67 37.99 -31.88 15.72
C ILE A 67 37.39 -33.30 15.71
N ILE A 68 36.77 -33.71 14.60
CA ILE A 68 36.23 -35.07 14.43
C ILE A 68 37.36 -36.11 14.51
N TYR A 69 38.51 -35.86 13.86
CA TYR A 69 39.68 -36.73 13.91
C TYR A 69 40.26 -36.84 15.33
N ALA A 70 40.34 -35.72 16.06
CA ALA A 70 40.77 -35.72 17.46
C ALA A 70 39.80 -36.50 18.35
N GLY A 71 38.49 -36.41 18.11
CA GLY A 71 37.46 -37.18 18.81
C GLY A 71 37.61 -38.68 18.57
N TYR A 72 37.79 -39.09 17.32
CA TYR A 72 38.07 -40.49 16.96
C TYR A 72 39.32 -41.03 17.67
N LEU A 73 40.42 -40.26 17.64
CA LEU A 73 41.67 -40.64 18.31
C LEU A 73 41.52 -40.74 19.83
N TYR A 74 40.68 -39.89 20.43
CA TYR A 74 40.39 -39.91 21.86
C TYR A 74 39.57 -41.14 22.28
N PHE A 75 38.52 -41.48 21.52
CA PHE A 75 37.65 -42.60 21.84
C PHE A 75 38.35 -43.96 21.67
N LEU A 76 39.26 -44.09 20.72
CA LEU A 76 40.02 -45.33 20.51
C LEU A 76 41.24 -45.51 21.42
N ALA A 77 41.58 -44.50 22.22
CA ALA A 77 42.78 -44.54 23.05
C ALA A 77 42.75 -45.59 24.16
N ARG A 78 41.59 -46.17 24.50
CA ARG A 78 41.41 -47.27 25.50
C ARG A 78 42.15 -47.05 26.85
N GLY A 79 42.43 -45.80 27.22
CA GLY A 79 43.15 -45.44 28.44
C GLY A 79 44.68 -45.32 28.32
N GLU A 80 45.27 -45.51 27.13
CA GLU A 80 46.69 -45.28 26.89
C GLU A 80 47.03 -43.78 26.86
N ALA A 81 48.01 -43.36 27.65
CA ALA A 81 48.29 -41.94 27.89
C ALA A 81 48.76 -41.16 26.66
N GLU A 82 49.45 -41.81 25.72
CA GLU A 82 50.04 -41.18 24.54
C GLU A 82 49.00 -40.71 23.51
N PRO A 83 48.07 -41.57 23.02
CA PRO A 83 47.02 -41.13 22.10
C PRO A 83 46.04 -40.12 22.72
N VAL A 84 45.74 -40.24 24.01
CA VAL A 84 44.93 -39.25 24.74
C VAL A 84 45.60 -37.87 24.73
N LYS A 85 46.90 -37.82 25.02
CA LYS A 85 47.66 -36.56 25.02
C LYS A 85 47.73 -35.93 23.64
N LYS A 86 47.83 -36.75 22.59
CA LYS A 86 47.83 -36.29 21.20
C LYS A 86 46.47 -35.74 20.78
N ALA A 87 45.38 -36.43 21.09
CA ALA A 87 44.02 -35.96 20.80
C ALA A 87 43.70 -34.63 21.50
N LYS A 88 44.02 -34.52 22.80
CA LYS A 88 43.82 -33.26 23.56
C LYS A 88 44.61 -32.09 22.98
N ARG A 89 45.84 -32.33 22.50
CA ARG A 89 46.63 -31.29 21.83
C ARG A 89 45.99 -30.81 20.53
N ILE A 90 45.44 -31.73 19.73
CA ILE A 90 44.75 -31.36 18.48
C ILE A 90 43.49 -30.56 18.78
N PHE A 91 42.68 -30.98 19.77
CA PHE A 91 41.52 -30.18 20.21
C PHE A 91 41.91 -28.77 20.64
N GLN A 92 42.93 -28.63 21.49
CA GLN A 92 43.39 -27.32 21.95
C GLN A 92 43.84 -26.43 20.79
N GLN A 93 44.60 -26.98 19.85
CA GLN A 93 45.10 -26.21 18.70
C GLN A 93 43.99 -25.83 17.72
N SER A 94 43.02 -26.72 17.47
CA SER A 94 41.88 -26.44 16.60
C SER A 94 40.95 -25.39 17.21
N ILE A 95 40.67 -25.45 18.51
CA ILE A 95 39.81 -24.48 19.20
C ILE A 95 40.47 -23.10 19.22
N ILE A 96 41.77 -23.01 19.53
CA ILE A 96 42.51 -21.74 19.50
C ILE A 96 42.51 -21.16 18.08
N GLY A 97 42.70 -21.99 17.06
CA GLY A 97 42.64 -21.57 15.66
C GLY A 97 41.28 -21.03 15.24
N LEU A 98 40.19 -21.69 15.66
CA LEU A 98 38.83 -21.23 15.41
C LEU A 98 38.51 -19.91 16.12
N VAL A 99 38.91 -19.78 17.40
CA VAL A 99 38.72 -18.53 18.15
C VAL A 99 39.44 -17.37 17.48
N ILE A 100 40.67 -17.57 17.01
CA ILE A 100 41.42 -16.54 16.27
C ILE A 100 40.72 -16.20 14.94
N MET A 101 40.24 -17.21 14.20
CA MET A 101 39.53 -16.99 12.94
C MET A 101 38.26 -16.16 13.14
N PHE A 102 37.40 -16.56 14.09
CA PHE A 102 36.16 -15.82 14.38
C PHE A 102 36.46 -14.41 14.91
N SER A 103 37.44 -14.26 15.79
CA SER A 103 37.84 -12.95 16.29
C SER A 103 38.36 -12.05 15.17
N ALA A 104 39.18 -12.57 14.26
CA ALA A 104 39.71 -11.80 13.13
C ALA A 104 38.59 -11.38 12.16
N TYR A 105 37.64 -12.28 11.90
CA TYR A 105 36.47 -11.97 11.08
C TYR A 105 35.61 -10.87 11.74
N SER A 106 35.26 -11.02 13.02
CA SER A 106 34.48 -10.03 13.76
C SER A 106 35.18 -8.66 13.87
N ILE A 107 36.50 -8.64 14.05
CA ILE A 107 37.28 -7.39 14.07
C ILE A 107 37.31 -6.75 12.68
N ALA A 108 37.50 -7.54 11.63
CA ALA A 108 37.53 -7.02 10.27
C ALA A 108 36.17 -6.45 9.84
N THR A 109 35.06 -7.13 10.15
CA THR A 109 33.72 -6.61 9.89
C THR A 109 33.40 -5.38 10.75
N PHE A 110 33.82 -5.37 12.02
CA PHE A 110 33.65 -4.21 12.89
C PHE A 110 34.40 -2.98 12.34
N ILE A 111 35.66 -3.14 11.94
CA ILE A 111 36.46 -2.04 11.37
C ILE A 111 35.88 -1.61 10.01
N LEU A 112 35.46 -2.57 9.17
CA LEU A 112 34.89 -2.25 7.86
C LEU A 112 33.58 -1.48 8.01
N ASN A 113 32.70 -1.88 8.92
CA ASN A 113 31.47 -1.16 9.21
C ASN A 113 31.80 0.24 9.74
N ARG A 114 32.72 0.38 10.69
CA ARG A 114 33.15 1.71 11.19
C ARG A 114 33.82 2.58 10.14
N LEU A 115 34.50 1.99 9.16
CA LEU A 115 35.12 2.72 8.05
C LEU A 115 34.13 3.02 6.94
N LEU A 116 33.12 2.18 6.72
CA LEU A 116 31.98 2.49 5.86
C LEU A 116 31.21 3.65 6.49
N ASP A 117 30.83 3.55 7.76
CA ASP A 117 30.24 4.65 8.53
C ASP A 117 31.08 5.92 8.39
N ALA A 118 32.41 5.85 8.60
CA ALA A 118 33.30 7.01 8.52
C ALA A 118 33.62 7.51 7.08
N ALA A 119 33.49 6.66 6.06
CA ALA A 119 33.69 7.03 4.65
C ALA A 119 32.40 7.55 4.02
N PHE A 120 31.25 7.14 4.56
CA PHE A 120 29.91 7.63 4.24
C PHE A 120 29.46 8.76 5.19
N THR A 121 30.24 9.13 6.21
CA THR A 121 30.07 10.40 6.94
C THR A 121 30.64 11.58 6.16
N GLY A 122 30.12 11.80 4.96
CA GLY A 122 29.76 13.14 4.49
C GLY A 122 28.25 13.07 4.30
N THR A 123 27.53 13.76 5.18
CA THR A 123 26.09 13.65 5.52
C THR A 123 25.73 12.36 6.27
N SER A 124 25.73 12.45 7.61
CA SER A 124 24.88 11.58 8.42
C SER A 124 23.43 11.94 8.08
N GLU A 125 22.89 11.29 7.06
CA GLU A 125 21.46 11.00 7.02
C GLU A 125 21.15 10.16 8.27
N ALA A 126 20.13 10.56 9.03
CA ALA A 126 19.70 9.79 10.19
C ALA A 126 19.33 8.38 9.72
N ILE A 127 19.37 7.36 10.58
CA ILE A 127 18.88 6.02 10.20
C ILE A 127 17.43 6.11 9.67
N ALA A 128 16.65 7.09 10.12
CA ALA A 128 15.36 7.48 9.57
C ALA A 128 15.37 7.88 8.08
N ASP A 129 16.40 8.58 7.58
CA ASP A 129 16.54 8.92 6.16
C ASP A 129 16.86 7.69 5.30
N ALA A 130 17.48 6.65 5.87
CA ALA A 130 17.76 5.39 5.17
C ALA A 130 16.51 4.50 4.99
N TYR A 131 15.44 4.76 5.78
CA TYR A 131 14.13 4.12 5.68
C TYR A 131 13.04 5.04 5.14
N SER A 132 13.31 6.34 5.04
CA SER A 132 12.42 7.31 4.40
C SER A 132 12.45 7.07 2.90
N GLU A 133 11.37 6.50 2.38
CA GLU A 133 11.13 6.47 0.95
C GLU A 133 10.95 7.92 0.48
N PRO A 134 11.76 8.39 -0.49
CA PRO A 134 11.69 9.77 -0.94
C PRO A 134 10.31 10.09 -1.49
N LEU A 135 9.73 11.21 -1.05
CA LEU A 135 8.45 11.75 -1.53
C LEU A 135 7.26 10.78 -1.36
N SER A 136 7.19 10.09 -0.21
CA SER A 136 6.12 9.13 0.08
C SER A 136 5.01 9.67 1.00
N GLY A 137 5.30 10.67 1.83
CA GLY A 137 4.36 11.13 2.87
C GLY A 137 3.04 11.72 2.38
N SER A 138 2.95 12.11 1.11
CA SER A 138 1.73 12.74 0.59
C SER A 138 0.57 11.76 0.43
N LEU A 139 0.81 10.45 0.35
CA LEU A 139 -0.25 9.43 0.40
C LEU A 139 -0.70 9.24 1.84
N GLY A 140 -1.98 9.49 2.10
CA GLY A 140 -2.53 9.41 3.43
C GLY A 140 -2.37 10.71 4.21
N GLY A 141 -1.14 11.18 4.40
CA GLY A 141 -0.88 12.39 5.17
C GLY A 141 -1.20 13.69 4.42
N GLY A 142 -0.83 13.73 3.14
CA GLY A 142 -0.97 14.90 2.28
C GLY A 142 -2.29 14.98 1.52
N ILE A 143 -2.20 15.44 0.26
CA ILE A 143 -3.34 15.72 -0.63
C ILE A 143 -3.93 14.44 -1.27
N LEU A 144 -3.21 13.33 -1.25
CA LEU A 144 -3.59 12.09 -1.91
C LEU A 144 -4.38 11.19 -0.96
N ASP A 145 -5.48 10.63 -1.45
CA ASP A 145 -6.30 9.66 -0.74
C ASP A 145 -5.89 8.22 -1.09
N ASP A 146 -5.76 7.89 -2.38
CA ASP A 146 -5.34 6.56 -2.83
C ASP A 146 -4.75 6.63 -4.26
N HIS A 147 -4.03 5.58 -4.68
CA HIS A 147 -3.61 5.41 -6.06
C HIS A 147 -3.55 3.93 -6.46
N TYR A 148 -3.68 3.69 -7.75
CA TYR A 148 -3.51 2.37 -8.35
C TYR A 148 -2.54 2.48 -9.54
N PRO A 149 -1.64 1.51 -9.77
CA PRO A 149 -1.33 0.38 -8.91
C PRO A 149 -0.85 0.80 -7.52
N GLU A 150 -1.01 -0.09 -6.55
CA GLU A 150 -0.51 0.14 -5.20
C GLU A 150 1.03 0.27 -5.21
N ARG A 151 1.54 0.94 -4.18
CA ARG A 151 2.98 1.12 -4.03
C ARG A 151 3.65 -0.25 -3.89
N ASP A 152 4.73 -0.42 -4.64
CA ASP A 152 5.55 -1.62 -4.72
C ASP A 152 4.77 -2.89 -5.10
N ALA A 153 3.59 -2.71 -5.72
CA ALA A 153 2.84 -3.81 -6.28
C ALA A 153 3.66 -4.51 -7.36
N VAL A 154 3.53 -5.83 -7.40
CA VAL A 154 4.19 -6.70 -8.37
C VAL A 154 3.16 -7.39 -9.25
N ASP A 155 3.63 -7.99 -10.34
CA ASP A 155 2.79 -8.70 -11.30
C ASP A 155 1.69 -7.81 -11.94
N ILE A 156 1.90 -6.49 -12.02
CA ILE A 156 0.93 -5.58 -12.64
C ILE A 156 0.91 -5.79 -14.16
N PRO A 157 -0.26 -5.95 -14.79
CA PRO A 157 -0.35 -6.23 -16.21
C PRO A 157 0.04 -5.02 -17.07
N ARG A 158 0.45 -5.30 -18.31
CA ARG A 158 0.99 -4.27 -19.22
C ARG A 158 -0.06 -3.31 -19.78
N ASN A 159 -1.32 -3.70 -19.81
CA ASN A 159 -2.47 -2.88 -20.19
C ASN A 159 -3.15 -2.20 -18.98
N THR A 160 -2.47 -2.17 -17.83
CA THR A 160 -2.97 -1.48 -16.64
C THR A 160 -3.10 0.02 -16.87
N ARG A 161 -4.14 0.60 -16.28
CA ARG A 161 -4.32 2.05 -16.16
C ARG A 161 -3.91 2.50 -14.76
N ILE A 162 -3.49 3.76 -14.65
CA ILE A 162 -2.99 4.33 -13.40
C ILE A 162 -4.06 5.29 -12.85
N PHE A 163 -4.46 5.12 -11.60
CA PHE A 163 -5.48 5.94 -10.95
C PHE A 163 -4.86 6.75 -9.83
N VAL A 164 -5.29 8.00 -9.67
CA VAL A 164 -4.92 8.84 -8.53
C VAL A 164 -6.16 9.53 -7.99
N SER A 165 -6.45 9.31 -6.71
CA SER A 165 -7.51 9.98 -5.97
C SER A 165 -6.90 11.02 -5.04
N PHE A 166 -7.42 12.23 -5.13
CA PHE A 166 -7.10 13.37 -4.27
C PHE A 166 -8.24 13.56 -3.25
N LYS A 167 -7.90 14.15 -2.11
CA LYS A 167 -8.87 14.45 -1.03
C LYS A 167 -9.80 15.62 -1.34
N GLU A 168 -9.50 16.38 -2.39
CA GLU A 168 -10.25 17.55 -2.84
C GLU A 168 -10.01 17.79 -4.33
N ALA A 169 -10.88 18.60 -4.92
CA ALA A 169 -10.85 18.89 -6.35
C ALA A 169 -9.54 19.55 -6.82
N ILE A 170 -9.00 19.04 -7.92
CA ILE A 170 -7.79 19.52 -8.59
C ILE A 170 -8.16 20.35 -9.82
N ASN A 171 -7.33 21.34 -10.15
CA ASN A 171 -7.46 22.09 -11.38
C ASN A 171 -7.11 21.18 -12.57
N PRO A 172 -8.07 20.79 -13.43
CA PRO A 172 -7.80 19.90 -14.57
C PRO A 172 -6.75 20.46 -15.53
N ALA A 173 -6.63 21.80 -15.67
CA ALA A 173 -5.61 22.42 -16.51
C ALA A 173 -4.18 22.23 -16.02
N SER A 174 -4.00 21.87 -14.73
CA SER A 174 -2.69 21.51 -14.19
C SER A 174 -2.28 20.08 -14.60
N ILE A 175 -3.21 19.16 -14.81
CA ILE A 175 -2.93 17.76 -15.17
C ILE A 175 -3.07 17.50 -16.68
N ILE A 176 -3.91 18.27 -17.37
CA ILE A 176 -4.28 18.05 -18.77
C ILE A 176 -3.76 19.20 -19.63
N SER A 177 -2.91 18.87 -20.60
CA SER A 177 -2.33 19.82 -21.53
C SER A 177 -3.42 20.41 -22.43
N GLY A 178 -3.48 21.75 -22.49
CA GLY A 178 -4.42 22.47 -23.36
C GLY A 178 -5.87 22.54 -22.86
N TYR A 179 -6.17 22.07 -21.64
CA TYR A 179 -7.52 22.06 -21.07
C TYR A 179 -8.20 23.44 -21.05
N ASP A 180 -7.46 24.49 -20.69
CA ASP A 180 -7.98 25.87 -20.66
C ASP A 180 -8.47 26.37 -22.03
N GLU A 181 -7.90 25.85 -23.12
CA GLU A 181 -8.28 26.20 -24.49
C GLU A 181 -9.37 25.27 -25.03
N ASN A 182 -9.32 23.99 -24.63
CA ASN A 182 -10.24 22.94 -25.05
C ASN A 182 -10.55 22.00 -23.87
N PRO A 183 -11.73 22.12 -23.24
CA PRO A 183 -12.16 21.22 -22.17
C PRO A 183 -12.32 19.74 -22.59
N ASP A 184 -12.35 19.47 -23.90
CA ASP A 184 -12.34 18.09 -24.44
C ASP A 184 -10.91 17.55 -24.60
N SER A 185 -9.87 18.28 -24.18
CA SER A 185 -8.50 17.79 -24.19
C SER A 185 -8.32 16.66 -23.19
N THR A 186 -7.54 15.66 -23.56
CA THR A 186 -7.22 14.49 -22.72
C THR A 186 -5.71 14.21 -22.67
N ASP A 187 -4.89 15.08 -23.27
CA ASP A 187 -3.46 14.84 -23.35
C ASP A 187 -2.78 15.16 -22.00
N LEU A 188 -1.82 14.31 -21.59
CA LEU A 188 -1.11 14.46 -20.32
C LEU A 188 -0.25 15.73 -20.25
N ASN A 189 -0.37 16.52 -19.18
CA ASN A 189 0.61 17.53 -18.83
C ASN A 189 1.85 16.88 -18.18
N THR A 190 2.91 16.73 -18.97
CA THR A 190 4.17 16.12 -18.52
C THR A 190 4.98 16.99 -17.56
N ASP A 191 4.60 18.27 -17.35
CA ASP A 191 5.21 19.08 -16.29
C ASP A 191 4.65 18.70 -14.91
N ALA A 192 3.43 18.15 -14.86
CA ALA A 192 2.70 17.81 -13.64
C ALA A 192 2.79 16.32 -13.27
N VAL A 193 2.79 15.43 -14.24
CA VAL A 193 2.80 13.98 -14.03
C VAL A 193 3.80 13.31 -14.97
N LEU A 194 4.70 12.50 -14.40
CA LEU A 194 5.68 11.72 -15.15
C LEU A 194 5.43 10.23 -14.90
N ILE A 195 5.40 9.44 -15.97
CA ILE A 195 5.31 7.97 -15.92
C ILE A 195 6.50 7.43 -16.72
N TYR A 196 7.40 6.66 -16.09
CA TYR A 196 8.63 6.19 -16.74
C TYR A 196 9.15 4.86 -16.18
N PRO A 197 9.92 4.08 -16.97
CA PRO A 197 10.64 2.93 -16.44
C PRO A 197 11.69 3.39 -15.39
N THR A 198 11.61 2.85 -14.18
CA THR A 198 12.42 3.26 -13.02
C THR A 198 13.93 3.25 -13.32
N ALA A 199 14.39 2.25 -14.08
CA ALA A 199 15.81 2.09 -14.42
C ALA A 199 16.37 3.17 -15.35
N THR A 200 15.51 3.83 -16.15
CA THR A 200 15.92 4.87 -17.11
C THR A 200 15.68 6.28 -16.60
N GLY A 201 14.82 6.43 -15.59
CA GLY A 201 14.57 7.70 -14.89
C GLY A 201 13.64 8.67 -15.66
N PRO A 202 13.37 9.85 -15.09
CA PRO A 202 12.34 10.78 -15.60
C PRO A 202 12.62 11.32 -17.00
N GLY A 203 13.87 11.26 -17.47
CA GLY A 203 14.22 11.64 -18.85
C GLY A 203 13.63 10.74 -19.95
N SER A 204 13.02 9.60 -19.57
CA SER A 204 12.29 8.70 -20.46
C SER A 204 10.78 8.66 -20.15
N ALA A 205 10.24 9.70 -19.53
CA ALA A 205 8.80 9.79 -19.28
C ALA A 205 8.00 9.68 -20.58
N LEU A 206 6.81 9.06 -20.46
CA LEU A 206 5.83 9.00 -21.52
C LEU A 206 5.50 10.42 -22.00
N ALA A 207 5.33 10.57 -23.31
CA ALA A 207 5.03 11.85 -23.93
C ALA A 207 3.56 12.27 -23.65
N THR A 208 3.27 13.56 -23.83
CA THR A 208 1.94 14.16 -23.70
C THR A 208 0.83 13.39 -24.41
N ASP A 209 1.08 12.91 -25.63
CA ASP A 209 0.12 12.17 -26.47
C ASP A 209 0.17 10.64 -26.29
N ALA A 210 1.02 10.15 -25.38
CA ALA A 210 1.17 8.72 -25.09
C ALA A 210 0.29 8.26 -23.92
N VAL A 211 -0.41 9.18 -23.26
CA VAL A 211 -1.29 8.92 -22.11
C VAL A 211 -2.55 9.74 -22.28
N VAL A 212 -3.70 9.07 -22.27
CA VAL A 212 -5.02 9.69 -22.24
C VAL A 212 -5.40 9.90 -20.77
N VAL A 213 -5.83 11.11 -20.43
CA VAL A 213 -6.26 11.48 -19.09
C VAL A 213 -7.76 11.66 -19.07
N THR A 214 -8.41 10.96 -18.16
CA THR A 214 -9.85 11.10 -17.86
C THR A 214 -10.02 11.38 -16.36
N TYR A 215 -11.20 11.85 -15.97
CA TYR A 215 -11.44 12.30 -14.59
C TYR A 215 -12.91 12.14 -14.19
N ASN A 216 -13.17 12.05 -12.88
CA ASN A 216 -14.52 12.01 -12.36
C ASN A 216 -15.19 13.40 -12.34
N GLU A 217 -16.51 13.45 -12.17
CA GLU A 217 -17.30 14.68 -12.17
C GLU A 217 -16.78 15.75 -11.18
N ALA A 218 -16.21 15.33 -10.05
CA ALA A 218 -15.71 16.22 -9.00
C ALA A 218 -14.28 16.74 -9.23
N PHE A 219 -13.55 16.24 -10.25
CA PHE A 219 -12.12 16.49 -10.45
C PHE A 219 -11.25 16.07 -9.24
N GLU A 220 -11.67 15.03 -8.54
CA GLU A 220 -10.97 14.45 -7.39
C GLU A 220 -10.22 13.18 -7.78
N ILE A 221 -10.62 12.50 -8.86
CA ILE A 221 -10.00 11.28 -9.33
C ILE A 221 -9.60 11.43 -10.79
N PHE A 222 -8.35 11.08 -11.09
CA PHE A 222 -7.80 11.09 -12.45
C PHE A 222 -7.33 9.69 -12.84
N VAL A 223 -7.64 9.30 -14.07
CA VAL A 223 -7.18 8.06 -14.70
C VAL A 223 -6.20 8.44 -15.80
N PHE A 224 -5.01 7.86 -15.71
CA PHE A 224 -3.96 7.95 -16.71
C PHE A 224 -3.92 6.63 -17.46
N ASP A 225 -4.35 6.66 -18.71
CA ASP A 225 -4.45 5.51 -19.59
C ASP A 225 -3.33 5.54 -20.66
N PRO A 226 -2.26 4.74 -20.50
CA PRO A 226 -1.21 4.66 -21.49
C PRO A 226 -1.74 4.10 -22.82
N VAL A 227 -1.60 4.87 -23.91
CA VAL A 227 -2.06 4.48 -25.26
C VAL A 227 -1.38 3.19 -25.75
N GLY A 228 -0.17 2.89 -25.25
CA GLY A 228 0.54 1.66 -25.54
C GLY A 228 0.84 0.88 -24.26
N TYR A 229 0.91 -0.43 -24.39
CA TYR A 229 1.27 -1.32 -23.29
C TYR A 229 2.57 -0.90 -22.60
N LEU A 230 2.52 -0.80 -21.27
CA LEU A 230 3.67 -0.58 -20.42
C LEU A 230 4.65 -1.78 -20.48
N GLY A 231 5.86 -1.55 -19.99
CA GLY A 231 6.89 -2.57 -19.85
C GLY A 231 7.30 -3.27 -21.14
N SER A 232 7.62 -4.56 -21.02
CA SER A 232 8.10 -5.41 -22.09
C SER A 232 7.39 -6.75 -22.04
N SER A 233 7.11 -7.36 -23.19
CA SER A 233 6.58 -8.73 -23.26
C SER A 233 7.64 -9.81 -22.96
N GLU A 234 8.87 -9.44 -22.61
CA GLU A 234 9.98 -10.38 -22.39
C GLU A 234 10.57 -10.35 -20.97
N VAL A 235 10.50 -9.20 -20.28
CA VAL A 235 11.09 -9.00 -18.96
C VAL A 235 10.23 -8.04 -18.15
N ASP A 236 10.01 -8.40 -16.89
CA ASP A 236 9.35 -7.54 -15.91
C ASP A 236 10.11 -6.20 -15.77
N THR A 237 9.37 -5.11 -15.71
CA THR A 237 9.91 -3.76 -15.75
C THR A 237 9.31 -2.92 -14.63
N ASN A 238 10.17 -2.42 -13.75
CA ASN A 238 9.74 -1.45 -12.74
C ASN A 238 9.41 -0.10 -13.39
N TYR A 239 8.26 0.45 -13.02
CA TYR A 239 7.81 1.79 -13.38
C TYR A 239 7.79 2.69 -12.15
N THR A 240 7.99 3.99 -12.39
CA THR A 240 7.82 5.06 -11.42
C THR A 240 6.77 6.02 -11.95
N VAL A 241 5.90 6.46 -11.05
CA VAL A 241 5.02 7.61 -11.28
C VAL A 241 5.44 8.73 -10.35
N GLU A 242 5.55 9.94 -10.88
CA GLU A 242 5.92 11.14 -10.15
C GLU A 242 4.85 12.21 -10.37
N LEU A 243 4.23 12.65 -9.27
CA LEU A 243 3.34 13.79 -9.22
C LEU A 243 4.16 14.99 -8.75
N THR A 244 4.35 15.96 -9.62
CA THR A 244 5.24 17.10 -9.38
C THR A 244 4.51 18.21 -8.63
N THR A 245 5.24 19.24 -8.24
CA THR A 245 4.71 20.44 -7.58
C THR A 245 3.85 21.33 -8.49
N GLU A 246 3.74 21.00 -9.79
CA GLU A 246 2.94 21.77 -10.75
C GLU A 246 1.44 21.45 -10.68
N ILE A 247 1.03 20.41 -9.92
CA ILE A 247 -0.39 20.13 -9.69
C ILE A 247 -1.01 21.21 -8.78
N GLU A 248 -2.13 21.78 -9.23
CA GLU A 248 -2.85 22.84 -8.54
C GLU A 248 -4.21 22.35 -8.05
N ARG A 249 -4.65 22.82 -6.88
CA ARG A 249 -6.03 22.66 -6.41
C ARG A 249 -6.98 23.45 -7.31
N ALA A 250 -8.28 23.17 -7.23
CA ALA A 250 -9.30 23.89 -7.99
C ALA A 250 -9.31 25.41 -7.76
N ASP A 251 -8.79 25.90 -6.63
CA ASP A 251 -8.66 27.34 -6.34
C ASP A 251 -7.36 27.98 -6.91
N GLY A 252 -6.52 27.20 -7.58
CA GLY A 252 -5.24 27.62 -8.17
C GLY A 252 -4.06 27.66 -7.18
N SER A 253 -4.24 27.20 -5.94
CA SER A 253 -3.12 27.01 -5.01
C SER A 253 -2.42 25.67 -5.24
N ALA A 254 -1.18 25.53 -4.77
CA ALA A 254 -0.43 24.28 -4.93
C ALA A 254 -1.13 23.11 -4.21
N ALA A 255 -1.28 21.97 -4.89
CA ALA A 255 -1.82 20.75 -4.28
C ALA A 255 -0.89 20.26 -3.16
N PHE A 256 0.40 20.16 -3.48
CA PHE A 256 1.48 19.79 -2.57
C PHE A 256 1.96 20.99 -1.76
N SER A 257 1.80 20.94 -0.44
CA SER A 257 2.15 22.05 0.47
C SER A 257 2.57 21.55 1.85
N GLY A 258 3.12 22.46 2.68
CA GLY A 258 3.52 22.14 4.04
C GLY A 258 4.68 21.13 4.08
N ALA A 259 4.52 20.07 4.88
CA ALA A 259 5.45 18.94 4.98
C ALA A 259 5.63 18.27 3.60
N TYR A 260 4.52 18.08 2.89
CA TYR A 260 4.46 17.38 1.60
C TYR A 260 4.71 18.27 0.37
N ALA A 261 5.40 19.39 0.53
CA ALA A 261 5.57 20.38 -0.55
C ALA A 261 6.43 19.91 -1.73
N SER A 262 7.04 18.73 -1.63
CA SER A 262 8.01 18.22 -2.61
C SER A 262 7.40 17.32 -3.69
N GLY A 263 6.07 17.13 -3.69
CA GLY A 263 5.37 16.23 -4.61
C GLY A 263 5.23 14.81 -4.04
N TYR A 264 4.95 13.86 -4.91
CA TYR A 264 4.76 12.46 -4.55
C TYR A 264 5.33 11.52 -5.60
N THR A 265 5.94 10.42 -5.18
CA THR A 265 6.38 9.37 -6.11
C THR A 265 6.18 7.97 -5.53
N TRP A 266 5.88 7.02 -6.41
CA TRP A 266 5.80 5.61 -6.07
C TRP A 266 6.25 4.74 -7.24
N THR A 267 6.56 3.49 -6.93
CA THR A 267 6.99 2.48 -7.89
C THR A 267 6.07 1.27 -7.89
N PHE A 268 6.05 0.52 -8.99
CA PHE A 268 5.43 -0.80 -9.12
C PHE A 268 6.12 -1.59 -10.24
N GLU A 269 6.00 -2.92 -10.23
CA GLU A 269 6.56 -3.81 -11.24
C GLU A 269 5.50 -4.21 -12.26
N VAL A 270 5.74 -3.88 -13.52
CA VAL A 270 4.92 -4.33 -14.66
C VAL A 270 5.45 -5.68 -15.15
N SER A 271 4.58 -6.69 -15.20
CA SER A 271 4.90 -8.04 -15.68
C SER A 271 5.03 -8.13 -17.21
N THR A 272 5.28 -9.33 -17.73
CA THR A 272 5.26 -9.60 -19.18
C THR A 272 3.87 -9.80 -19.76
N GLU A 273 2.84 -9.96 -18.92
CA GLU A 273 1.51 -10.38 -19.31
C GLU A 273 0.56 -9.18 -19.50
N ILE A 274 -0.52 -9.42 -20.25
CA ILE A 274 -1.67 -8.53 -20.31
C ILE A 274 -2.80 -9.18 -19.51
N ASP A 275 -3.64 -8.35 -18.91
CA ASP A 275 -4.80 -8.81 -18.19
C ASP A 275 -6.02 -8.82 -19.10
N LEU A 276 -6.65 -9.98 -19.16
CA LEU A 276 -7.85 -10.28 -19.93
C LEU A 276 -8.87 -11.00 -19.02
N THR A 277 -8.77 -10.80 -17.71
CA THR A 277 -9.67 -11.38 -16.72
C THR A 277 -10.79 -10.38 -16.48
N PRO A 278 -12.05 -10.72 -16.77
CA PRO A 278 -13.17 -9.86 -16.40
C PRO A 278 -13.29 -9.68 -14.88
N PRO A 279 -13.65 -8.48 -14.40
CA PRO A 279 -14.06 -8.30 -13.03
C PRO A 279 -15.45 -8.90 -12.80
N TYR A 280 -15.72 -9.33 -11.57
CA TYR A 280 -17.05 -9.76 -11.13
C TYR A 280 -17.40 -9.20 -9.75
N VAL A 281 -18.69 -9.19 -9.40
CA VAL A 281 -19.16 -8.76 -8.08
C VAL A 281 -18.95 -9.88 -7.05
N THR A 282 -18.17 -9.58 -6.00
CA THR A 282 -17.86 -10.54 -4.92
C THR A 282 -18.91 -10.53 -3.82
N SER A 283 -19.42 -9.35 -3.44
CA SER A 283 -20.47 -9.19 -2.44
C SER A 283 -21.18 -7.84 -2.58
N VAL A 284 -22.39 -7.77 -2.01
CA VAL A 284 -23.21 -6.54 -1.97
C VAL A 284 -23.76 -6.28 -0.58
N VAL A 285 -23.88 -5.01 -0.24
CA VAL A 285 -24.61 -4.52 0.93
C VAL A 285 -25.71 -3.59 0.40
N PRO A 286 -26.98 -3.73 0.78
CA PRO A 286 -27.56 -4.88 1.48
C PRO A 286 -27.45 -6.18 0.70
N ALA A 287 -27.48 -7.30 1.43
CA ALA A 287 -27.51 -8.62 0.82
C ALA A 287 -28.79 -8.81 -0.01
N ALA A 288 -28.69 -9.57 -1.10
CA ALA A 288 -29.84 -9.85 -1.96
C ALA A 288 -31.02 -10.46 -1.18
N SER A 289 -32.22 -9.95 -1.45
CA SER A 289 -33.48 -10.33 -0.80
C SER A 289 -33.57 -10.05 0.71
N SER A 290 -32.70 -9.20 1.27
CA SER A 290 -32.81 -8.76 2.67
C SER A 290 -33.91 -7.70 2.87
N GLU A 291 -34.25 -7.44 4.14
CA GLU A 291 -35.13 -6.34 4.56
C GLU A 291 -34.32 -5.41 5.47
N GLU A 292 -34.17 -4.15 5.08
CA GLU A 292 -33.26 -3.21 5.74
C GLU A 292 -33.96 -1.91 6.19
N PRO A 293 -33.47 -1.29 7.26
CA PRO A 293 -33.70 0.12 7.55
C PRO A 293 -33.37 1.01 6.36
N ARG A 294 -34.20 2.02 6.10
CA ARG A 294 -34.12 2.82 4.87
C ARG A 294 -32.92 3.77 4.80
N ASN A 295 -32.16 3.94 5.87
CA ASN A 295 -30.90 4.68 5.89
C ASN A 295 -29.67 3.83 5.53
N VAL A 296 -29.85 2.58 5.13
CA VAL A 296 -28.76 1.74 4.63
C VAL A 296 -28.16 2.32 3.34
N THR A 297 -26.84 2.27 3.25
CA THR A 297 -26.05 2.59 2.04
C THR A 297 -25.97 1.34 1.18
N ILE A 298 -25.96 1.51 -0.15
CA ILE A 298 -25.70 0.41 -1.06
C ILE A 298 -24.19 0.32 -1.33
N GLU A 299 -23.57 -0.84 -1.13
CA GLU A 299 -22.19 -1.12 -1.49
C GLU A 299 -22.08 -2.31 -2.45
N ILE A 300 -21.15 -2.20 -3.39
CA ILE A 300 -20.79 -3.24 -4.37
C ILE A 300 -19.29 -3.49 -4.25
N ASN A 301 -18.89 -4.72 -3.94
CA ASN A 301 -17.48 -5.11 -3.90
C ASN A 301 -17.13 -5.93 -5.14
N PHE A 302 -16.02 -5.58 -5.78
CA PHE A 302 -15.53 -6.23 -6.99
C PHE A 302 -14.33 -7.14 -6.69
N SER A 303 -14.05 -8.08 -7.60
CA SER A 303 -12.90 -8.98 -7.53
C SER A 303 -11.55 -8.26 -7.62
N GLU A 304 -11.54 -7.06 -8.20
CA GLU A 304 -10.35 -6.28 -8.50
C GLU A 304 -10.63 -4.77 -8.57
N ALA A 305 -9.58 -4.00 -8.88
CA ALA A 305 -9.68 -2.55 -8.99
C ALA A 305 -10.48 -2.15 -10.24
N MET A 306 -11.53 -1.37 -10.05
CA MET A 306 -12.41 -0.86 -11.10
C MET A 306 -11.97 0.52 -11.57
N ASP A 307 -12.25 0.85 -12.83
CA ASP A 307 -12.06 2.20 -13.36
C ASP A 307 -12.98 3.19 -12.61
N PRO A 308 -12.42 4.19 -11.91
CA PRO A 308 -13.21 5.12 -11.11
C PRO A 308 -14.08 6.05 -11.95
N VAL A 309 -13.69 6.38 -13.18
CA VAL A 309 -14.49 7.22 -14.10
C VAL A 309 -15.67 6.43 -14.66
N ALA A 310 -15.50 5.12 -14.86
CA ALA A 310 -16.57 4.23 -15.32
C ALA A 310 -17.51 3.77 -14.20
N THR A 311 -17.22 4.09 -12.93
CA THR A 311 -17.97 3.58 -11.76
C THR A 311 -18.45 4.65 -10.77
N THR A 312 -18.02 5.90 -10.92
CA THR A 312 -18.44 7.02 -10.05
C THR A 312 -19.20 8.11 -10.79
N GLY A 313 -20.03 8.84 -10.05
CA GLY A 313 -20.80 9.96 -10.58
C GLY A 313 -22.12 10.13 -9.87
N SER A 314 -22.93 11.08 -10.33
CA SER A 314 -24.23 11.39 -9.74
C SER A 314 -25.39 11.15 -10.72
N TYR A 315 -26.56 10.81 -10.17
CA TYR A 315 -27.83 10.79 -10.88
C TYR A 315 -28.79 11.76 -10.21
N ILE A 316 -29.15 12.82 -10.92
CA ILE A 316 -30.06 13.88 -10.45
C ILE A 316 -31.18 14.07 -11.48
N ILE A 317 -32.43 14.08 -11.02
CA ILE A 317 -33.61 14.20 -11.88
C ILE A 317 -33.68 15.61 -12.46
N GLY A 318 -33.77 15.67 -13.79
CA GLY A 318 -33.91 16.93 -14.53
C GLY A 318 -32.58 17.53 -14.96
N GLU A 319 -31.47 16.88 -14.64
CA GLU A 319 -30.15 17.12 -15.21
C GLU A 319 -29.81 15.97 -16.17
N GLU A 320 -28.99 16.24 -17.19
CA GLU A 320 -28.50 15.17 -18.06
C GLU A 320 -27.52 14.34 -17.22
N PRO A 321 -27.80 13.05 -16.95
CA PRO A 321 -26.97 12.26 -16.06
C PRO A 321 -25.60 12.05 -16.68
N LEU A 322 -24.56 12.55 -16.01
CA LEU A 322 -23.17 12.36 -16.40
C LEU A 322 -22.73 10.90 -16.23
N PHE A 323 -23.45 10.14 -15.40
CA PHE A 323 -23.15 8.75 -15.08
C PHE A 323 -24.40 7.86 -15.18
N ASN A 324 -24.29 6.71 -15.87
CA ASN A 324 -25.41 5.78 -16.07
C ASN A 324 -25.03 4.29 -15.95
N ASN A 325 -23.78 3.99 -15.59
CA ASN A 325 -23.24 2.62 -15.62
C ASN A 325 -23.76 1.79 -14.44
N ILE A 326 -24.14 2.44 -13.33
CA ILE A 326 -24.81 1.82 -12.19
C ILE A 326 -26.09 2.60 -11.92
N ARG A 327 -27.20 1.89 -11.69
CA ARG A 327 -28.51 2.50 -11.43
C ARG A 327 -29.24 1.82 -10.29
N VAL A 328 -29.88 2.62 -9.46
CA VAL A 328 -30.75 2.17 -8.36
C VAL A 328 -32.18 2.56 -8.70
N PHE A 329 -33.11 1.63 -8.61
CA PHE A 329 -34.51 1.80 -8.97
C PHE A 329 -35.43 1.57 -7.77
N ASP A 330 -36.52 2.34 -7.74
CA ASP A 330 -37.64 2.15 -6.82
C ASP A 330 -38.62 1.07 -7.33
N GLU A 331 -39.62 0.71 -6.53
CA GLU A 331 -40.63 -0.32 -6.91
C GLU A 331 -41.44 0.07 -8.16
N SER A 332 -41.47 1.36 -8.52
CA SER A 332 -42.15 1.87 -9.71
C SER A 332 -41.25 1.87 -10.96
N GLY A 333 -39.97 1.47 -10.83
CA GLY A 333 -38.98 1.51 -11.90
C GLY A 333 -38.39 2.90 -12.18
N ASN A 334 -38.60 3.88 -11.28
CA ASN A 334 -37.92 5.17 -11.39
C ASN A 334 -36.54 5.07 -10.76
N THR A 335 -35.57 5.78 -11.32
CA THR A 335 -34.23 5.83 -10.71
C THR A 335 -34.23 6.72 -9.48
N VAL A 336 -33.60 6.22 -8.42
CA VAL A 336 -33.38 6.93 -7.16
C VAL A 336 -32.21 7.90 -7.35
N GLU A 337 -32.40 9.16 -6.98
CA GLU A 337 -31.35 10.18 -7.04
C GLU A 337 -30.27 9.91 -5.98
N GLY A 338 -29.01 10.10 -6.35
CA GLY A 338 -27.88 9.82 -5.48
C GLY A 338 -26.52 9.93 -6.15
N THR A 339 -25.48 9.64 -5.38
CA THR A 339 -24.08 9.70 -5.78
C THR A 339 -23.40 8.36 -5.55
N PHE A 340 -22.60 7.95 -6.53
CA PHE A 340 -21.72 6.78 -6.49
C PHE A 340 -20.29 7.21 -6.21
N GLU A 341 -19.70 6.64 -5.16
CA GLU A 341 -18.36 6.94 -4.67
C GLU A 341 -17.53 5.65 -4.65
N ILE A 342 -16.28 5.71 -5.11
CA ILE A 342 -15.36 4.58 -5.06
C ILE A 342 -14.39 4.71 -3.88
N SER A 343 -14.01 3.57 -3.29
CA SER A 343 -13.05 3.46 -2.19
C SER A 343 -12.45 2.06 -2.11
N ASN A 344 -11.61 1.83 -1.09
CA ASN A 344 -11.03 0.52 -0.77
C ASN A 344 -10.20 -0.07 -1.92
N ALA A 345 -9.10 0.61 -2.28
CA ALA A 345 -8.24 0.23 -3.41
C ALA A 345 -9.00 0.13 -4.75
N TYR A 346 -9.98 1.01 -4.96
CA TYR A 346 -10.84 1.02 -6.15
C TYR A 346 -11.70 -0.24 -6.33
N ARG A 347 -11.96 -1.00 -5.25
CA ARG A 347 -12.73 -2.26 -5.32
C ARG A 347 -14.15 -2.16 -4.77
N THR A 348 -14.49 -1.07 -4.09
CA THR A 348 -15.82 -0.90 -3.49
C THR A 348 -16.50 0.36 -4.00
N ILE A 349 -17.71 0.22 -4.54
CA ILE A 349 -18.58 1.34 -4.89
C ILE A 349 -19.64 1.50 -3.81
N SER A 350 -19.84 2.72 -3.32
CA SER A 350 -20.87 3.10 -2.36
C SER A 350 -21.87 4.05 -3.02
N PHE A 351 -23.17 3.78 -2.89
CA PHE A 351 -24.24 4.68 -3.32
C PHE A 351 -24.97 5.27 -2.13
N THR A 352 -25.06 6.61 -2.10
CA THR A 352 -25.85 7.37 -1.13
C THR A 352 -26.89 8.20 -1.87
N THR A 353 -28.15 8.07 -1.49
CA THR A 353 -29.21 8.93 -2.03
C THR A 353 -29.10 10.36 -1.52
N ILE A 354 -29.79 11.32 -2.17
CA ILE A 354 -29.85 12.72 -1.74
C ILE A 354 -31.07 13.05 -0.87
N ASP A 355 -31.97 12.09 -0.65
CA ASP A 355 -33.21 12.29 0.11
C ASP A 355 -32.95 12.33 1.64
N ALA A 356 -32.76 13.53 2.18
CA ALA A 356 -32.54 13.74 3.61
C ALA A 356 -33.77 13.31 4.45
N CYS A 357 -33.53 12.49 5.48
CA CYS A 357 -34.58 11.90 6.32
C CYS A 357 -34.32 12.00 7.83
N GLY A 358 -33.09 12.33 8.24
CA GLY A 358 -32.72 12.38 9.64
C GLY A 358 -31.38 13.09 9.87
N GLU A 359 -30.96 13.07 11.13
CA GLU A 359 -29.69 13.60 11.59
C GLU A 359 -29.07 12.52 12.50
N ASP A 360 -27.78 12.25 12.33
CA ASP A 360 -27.06 11.28 13.13
C ASP A 360 -26.65 11.89 14.50
N PRO A 361 -26.13 11.09 15.44
CA PRO A 361 -25.69 11.59 16.74
C PRO A 361 -24.58 12.65 16.69
N CYS A 362 -23.82 12.76 15.59
CA CYS A 362 -22.78 13.77 15.40
C CYS A 362 -23.30 15.08 14.79
N GLY A 363 -24.54 15.09 14.30
CA GLY A 363 -25.17 16.24 13.67
C GLY A 363 -25.11 16.22 12.13
N ASP A 364 -24.65 15.13 11.53
CA ASP A 364 -24.61 14.97 10.09
C ASP A 364 -25.98 14.52 9.55
N THR A 365 -26.27 14.89 8.30
CA THR A 365 -27.52 14.49 7.65
C THR A 365 -27.49 13.01 7.28
N ILE A 366 -28.56 12.30 7.62
CA ILE A 366 -28.84 10.93 7.15
C ILE A 366 -29.73 11.03 5.91
N TYR A 367 -29.34 10.29 4.87
CA TYR A 367 -30.10 10.17 3.63
C TYR A 367 -30.78 8.80 3.54
N CYS A 368 -32.03 8.75 3.10
CA CYS A 368 -32.80 7.50 3.11
C CYS A 368 -33.34 7.14 1.74
N LEU A 369 -33.19 5.86 1.40
CA LEU A 369 -33.88 5.23 0.30
C LEU A 369 -35.42 5.35 0.48
N PRO A 370 -36.20 5.19 -0.60
CA PRO A 370 -37.66 5.11 -0.52
C PRO A 370 -38.12 4.07 0.51
N SER A 371 -39.15 4.39 1.28
CA SER A 371 -39.60 3.57 2.41
C SER A 371 -40.60 2.49 2.03
N ASN A 372 -40.50 1.30 2.64
CA ASN A 372 -41.37 0.14 2.36
C ASN A 372 -41.45 -0.23 0.88
N GLN A 373 -40.31 -0.19 0.18
CA GLN A 373 -40.26 -0.45 -1.25
C GLN A 373 -39.22 -1.52 -1.58
N LEU A 374 -39.45 -2.23 -2.67
CA LEU A 374 -38.42 -2.99 -3.34
C LEU A 374 -37.44 -2.01 -3.98
N ILE A 375 -36.17 -2.16 -3.68
CA ILE A 375 -35.07 -1.43 -4.30
C ILE A 375 -34.31 -2.41 -5.18
N GLU A 376 -34.11 -2.05 -6.44
CA GLU A 376 -33.40 -2.85 -7.43
C GLU A 376 -32.16 -2.10 -7.88
N THR A 377 -31.01 -2.76 -7.91
CA THR A 377 -29.75 -2.16 -8.37
C THR A 377 -29.20 -2.96 -9.53
N VAL A 378 -28.74 -2.23 -10.56
CA VAL A 378 -28.20 -2.78 -11.79
C VAL A 378 -26.81 -2.19 -12.00
N VAL A 379 -25.80 -3.05 -12.07
CA VAL A 379 -24.43 -2.73 -12.52
C VAL A 379 -24.30 -3.20 -13.95
N ARG A 380 -24.01 -2.30 -14.87
CA ARG A 380 -23.99 -2.62 -16.29
C ARG A 380 -22.63 -3.10 -16.75
N ALA A 381 -22.61 -4.20 -17.50
CA ALA A 381 -21.46 -4.58 -18.29
C ALA A 381 -21.27 -3.60 -19.46
N ALA A 382 -20.01 -3.34 -19.81
CA ALA A 382 -19.65 -2.42 -20.88
C ALA A 382 -19.71 -3.12 -22.23
N THR A 383 -20.02 -2.35 -23.28
CA THR A 383 -19.98 -2.87 -24.66
C THR A 383 -18.58 -3.38 -24.98
N LEU A 384 -18.47 -4.58 -25.55
CA LEU A 384 -17.18 -5.23 -25.84
C LEU A 384 -16.52 -4.69 -27.11
N ASN A 385 -15.20 -4.65 -27.10
CA ASN A 385 -14.40 -4.49 -28.31
C ASN A 385 -14.35 -5.82 -29.07
N GLU A 386 -14.95 -5.84 -30.27
CA GLU A 386 -15.06 -7.04 -31.10
C GLU A 386 -13.70 -7.65 -31.51
N GLU A 387 -12.60 -6.88 -31.44
CA GLU A 387 -11.25 -7.35 -31.78
C GLU A 387 -10.44 -7.83 -30.56
N GLU A 388 -10.82 -7.42 -29.34
CA GLU A 388 -9.99 -7.56 -28.12
C GLU A 388 -10.80 -8.02 -26.89
N ILE A 389 -11.67 -9.02 -27.02
CA ILE A 389 -12.46 -9.59 -25.90
C ILE A 389 -11.52 -10.09 -24.77
N PRO A 390 -11.77 -9.78 -23.48
CA PRO A 390 -12.96 -9.12 -22.92
C PRO A 390 -12.85 -7.59 -22.71
N GLN A 391 -11.91 -6.92 -23.37
CA GLN A 391 -11.78 -5.47 -23.27
C GLN A 391 -13.01 -4.77 -23.82
N ALA A 392 -13.42 -3.69 -23.15
CA ALA A 392 -14.55 -2.87 -23.52
C ALA A 392 -14.18 -1.87 -24.63
N GLU A 393 -15.16 -1.55 -25.47
CA GLU A 393 -15.05 -0.50 -26.49
C GLU A 393 -15.25 0.88 -25.84
N PRO A 394 -14.27 1.79 -25.90
CA PRO A 394 -14.43 3.15 -25.38
C PRO A 394 -15.47 3.94 -26.18
N ILE A 395 -16.40 4.61 -25.49
CA ILE A 395 -17.35 5.55 -26.07
C ILE A 395 -16.89 6.97 -25.75
N GLY A 396 -16.18 7.56 -26.71
CA GLY A 396 -15.51 8.85 -26.51
C GLY A 396 -14.28 8.67 -25.64
N PHE A 397 -14.36 9.09 -24.38
CA PHE A 397 -13.29 9.00 -23.38
C PHE A 397 -13.74 8.25 -22.12
N THR A 398 -14.83 7.48 -22.20
CA THR A 398 -15.36 6.66 -21.10
C THR A 398 -15.99 5.38 -21.67
N PHE A 399 -16.71 4.62 -20.84
CA PHE A 399 -17.40 3.38 -21.20
C PHE A 399 -18.89 3.48 -20.84
N ASP A 400 -19.73 2.73 -21.55
CA ASP A 400 -21.19 2.65 -21.28
C ASP A 400 -21.58 1.61 -20.21
N GLY A 401 -20.58 0.98 -19.60
CA GLY A 401 -20.70 0.09 -18.46
C GLY A 401 -19.45 0.15 -17.59
N VAL A 402 -19.42 -0.66 -16.54
CA VAL A 402 -18.28 -0.71 -15.63
C VAL A 402 -17.16 -1.59 -16.20
N VAL A 403 -15.91 -1.19 -15.94
CA VAL A 403 -14.72 -1.89 -16.41
C VAL A 403 -13.65 -1.92 -15.31
N ASP A 404 -12.77 -2.91 -15.34
CA ASP A 404 -11.62 -3.01 -14.42
C ASP A 404 -10.48 -2.04 -14.78
N ALA A 405 -9.35 -2.10 -14.08
CA ALA A 405 -8.16 -1.30 -14.39
C ALA A 405 -7.46 -1.64 -15.72
N ALA A 406 -7.72 -2.81 -16.31
CA ALA A 406 -7.23 -3.25 -17.62
C ALA A 406 -8.23 -3.02 -18.77
N ALA A 407 -9.36 -2.36 -18.46
CA ALA A 407 -10.48 -2.08 -19.35
C ALA A 407 -11.29 -3.31 -19.78
N ASN A 408 -11.27 -4.41 -19.03
CA ASN A 408 -12.18 -5.54 -19.27
C ASN A 408 -13.59 -5.22 -18.77
N SER A 409 -14.61 -5.62 -19.53
CA SER A 409 -16.01 -5.49 -19.13
C SER A 409 -16.34 -6.43 -17.97
N LEU A 410 -17.30 -6.03 -17.13
CA LEU A 410 -17.91 -6.86 -16.09
C LEU A 410 -18.41 -8.21 -16.63
N ASP A 411 -18.09 -9.25 -15.87
CA ASP A 411 -18.73 -10.57 -15.88
C ASP A 411 -19.71 -10.62 -14.68
N GLY A 412 -20.98 -10.37 -14.98
CA GLY A 412 -22.03 -10.21 -13.96
C GLY A 412 -22.54 -11.54 -13.40
N ASP A 413 -22.50 -12.62 -14.16
CA ASP A 413 -22.97 -13.93 -13.71
C ASP A 413 -21.84 -14.82 -13.14
N ASN A 414 -20.59 -14.38 -13.32
CA ASN A 414 -19.35 -15.00 -12.84
C ASN A 414 -19.17 -16.41 -13.43
N ASP A 415 -19.46 -16.57 -14.72
CA ASP A 415 -19.18 -17.79 -15.46
C ASP A 415 -17.76 -17.85 -16.06
N GLY A 416 -17.05 -16.71 -16.03
CA GLY A 416 -15.69 -16.52 -16.50
C GLY A 416 -15.57 -15.87 -17.89
N ASP A 417 -16.68 -15.56 -18.56
CA ASP A 417 -16.73 -15.02 -19.91
C ASP A 417 -17.54 -13.71 -19.96
N ALA A 418 -16.87 -12.56 -20.10
CA ALA A 418 -17.59 -11.30 -20.31
C ALA A 418 -18.28 -11.25 -21.69
N CYS A 419 -19.60 -11.06 -21.70
CA CYS A 419 -20.46 -10.94 -22.87
C CYS A 419 -21.03 -9.52 -23.08
N GLY A 420 -20.69 -8.58 -22.20
CA GLY A 420 -20.86 -7.15 -22.45
C GLY A 420 -22.29 -6.64 -22.32
N SER A 421 -22.67 -5.69 -23.17
CA SER A 421 -23.96 -4.99 -23.11
C SER A 421 -25.00 -5.59 -24.06
N GLU A 422 -26.29 -5.27 -23.85
CA GLU A 422 -27.38 -5.67 -24.76
C GLU A 422 -27.21 -5.18 -26.21
N SER A 423 -26.31 -4.22 -26.43
CA SER A 423 -26.02 -3.67 -27.76
C SER A 423 -24.95 -4.45 -28.52
N ASP A 424 -24.28 -5.39 -27.86
CA ASP A 424 -23.21 -6.18 -28.46
C ASP A 424 -23.71 -7.12 -29.55
N THR A 425 -22.84 -7.36 -30.53
CA THR A 425 -23.11 -8.35 -31.58
C THR A 425 -22.57 -9.74 -31.22
N ILE A 426 -21.74 -9.80 -30.18
CA ILE A 426 -21.22 -11.01 -29.56
C ILE A 426 -22.33 -11.57 -28.67
N ALA A 427 -22.65 -12.86 -28.85
CA ALA A 427 -23.66 -13.51 -28.01
C ALA A 427 -22.99 -14.13 -26.79
N CYS A 428 -23.63 -14.00 -25.62
CA CYS A 428 -23.24 -14.69 -24.40
C CYS A 428 -23.28 -16.23 -24.62
N GLU A 429 -22.29 -16.96 -24.08
CA GLU A 429 -22.20 -18.41 -24.30
C GLU A 429 -23.35 -19.19 -23.62
N ASP A 430 -23.83 -18.66 -22.51
CA ASP A 430 -24.93 -19.16 -21.68
C ASP A 430 -26.33 -18.90 -22.30
N GLY A 431 -26.41 -17.93 -23.22
CA GLY A 431 -27.60 -17.53 -23.96
C GLY A 431 -28.35 -16.33 -23.39
N ASP A 432 -27.77 -15.62 -22.42
CA ASP A 432 -28.30 -14.36 -21.89
C ASP A 432 -28.06 -13.19 -22.86
N ASP A 433 -28.70 -12.05 -22.58
CA ASP A 433 -28.68 -10.86 -23.44
C ASP A 433 -27.50 -9.91 -23.12
N ASN A 434 -26.90 -10.02 -21.92
CA ASN A 434 -25.80 -9.20 -21.40
C ASN A 434 -25.29 -9.78 -20.05
N ASP A 435 -24.19 -9.19 -19.53
CA ASP A 435 -23.58 -9.53 -18.24
C ASP A 435 -23.83 -8.49 -17.14
N ASN A 436 -25.00 -7.87 -17.12
CA ASN A 436 -25.34 -6.98 -16.03
C ASN A 436 -25.45 -7.77 -14.72
N TYR A 437 -24.90 -7.21 -13.64
CA TYR A 437 -25.17 -7.71 -12.29
C TYR A 437 -26.40 -7.01 -11.71
N GLU A 438 -27.43 -7.80 -11.39
CA GLU A 438 -28.70 -7.30 -10.86
C GLU A 438 -29.05 -7.94 -9.51
N TRP A 439 -29.42 -7.14 -8.53
CA TRP A 439 -29.99 -7.64 -7.29
C TRP A 439 -31.01 -6.67 -6.71
N SER A 440 -31.82 -7.17 -5.78
CA SER A 440 -32.81 -6.37 -5.07
C SER A 440 -32.88 -6.71 -3.59
N PHE A 441 -33.34 -5.74 -2.81
CA PHE A 441 -33.64 -5.85 -1.39
C PHE A 441 -34.86 -5.00 -1.07
N THR A 442 -35.39 -5.10 0.14
CA THR A 442 -36.56 -4.31 0.57
C THR A 442 -36.18 -3.36 1.69
N THR A 443 -36.74 -2.16 1.68
CA THR A 443 -36.61 -1.21 2.79
C THR A 443 -37.82 -1.27 3.71
N ASN A 444 -37.67 -0.82 4.95
CA ASN A 444 -38.76 -0.60 5.91
C ASN A 444 -38.81 0.87 6.39
N ASP A 445 -39.77 1.21 7.25
CA ASP A 445 -39.93 2.57 7.81
C ASP A 445 -38.95 2.91 8.97
N GLU A 446 -38.07 1.99 9.35
CA GLU A 446 -37.15 2.17 10.47
C GLU A 446 -35.88 2.92 10.04
N ILE A 447 -35.27 3.60 11.01
CA ILE A 447 -33.96 4.22 10.91
C ILE A 447 -33.07 3.49 11.89
N GLU A 448 -31.98 2.91 11.41
CA GLU A 448 -30.97 2.32 12.27
C GLU A 448 -30.07 3.43 12.82
N ASP A 449 -30.04 3.59 14.14
CA ASP A 449 -29.31 4.65 14.85
C ASP A 449 -28.18 4.13 15.74
N THR A 450 -27.84 2.84 15.62
CA THR A 450 -26.73 2.22 16.37
C THR A 450 -25.40 2.80 15.94
N VAL A 451 -24.71 3.40 16.92
CA VAL A 451 -23.37 3.96 16.75
C VAL A 451 -22.33 2.83 16.57
N PRO A 452 -21.47 2.89 15.53
CA PRO A 452 -20.34 1.97 15.37
C PRO A 452 -19.41 2.00 16.58
N GLN A 453 -18.96 0.82 17.02
CA GLN A 453 -18.04 0.67 18.13
C GLN A 453 -16.89 -0.26 17.76
N ILE A 454 -15.68 0.08 18.20
CA ILE A 454 -14.54 -0.84 18.17
C ILE A 454 -14.80 -1.95 19.18
N ILE A 455 -14.66 -3.20 18.77
CA ILE A 455 -14.91 -4.35 19.65
C ILE A 455 -13.78 -4.52 20.66
N GLU A 456 -14.08 -5.17 21.79
CA GLU A 456 -13.05 -5.62 22.74
C GLU A 456 -12.06 -6.57 22.03
N GLY A 457 -10.76 -6.28 22.11
CA GLY A 457 -9.72 -7.00 21.38
C GLY A 457 -9.77 -6.79 19.86
N GLY A 458 -10.41 -5.72 19.40
CA GLY A 458 -10.51 -5.36 17.98
C GLY A 458 -9.36 -4.48 17.47
N LEU A 459 -8.32 -4.26 18.27
CA LEU A 459 -7.11 -3.54 17.85
C LEU A 459 -5.99 -4.56 17.71
N ASP A 460 -5.31 -4.55 16.57
CA ASP A 460 -4.10 -5.33 16.33
C ASP A 460 -3.09 -4.42 15.61
N PRO A 461 -1.91 -4.11 16.17
CA PRO A 461 -1.45 -4.51 17.50
C PRO A 461 -2.31 -3.95 18.65
N GLU A 462 -2.29 -4.61 19.81
CA GLU A 462 -2.96 -4.10 21.01
C GLU A 462 -2.28 -2.83 21.55
N ILE A 463 -3.00 -2.08 22.40
CA ILE A 463 -2.46 -0.88 23.03
C ILE A 463 -1.25 -1.26 23.91
N GLU A 464 -0.11 -0.62 23.65
CA GLU A 464 1.16 -0.87 24.36
C GLU A 464 1.68 -2.31 24.21
N GLU A 465 1.30 -2.99 23.14
CA GLU A 465 1.93 -4.27 22.79
C GLU A 465 3.40 -4.06 22.41
N ASP A 466 4.28 -4.87 23.00
CA ASP A 466 5.72 -4.85 22.76
C ASP A 466 6.12 -5.97 21.76
N GLU A 467 7.32 -5.89 21.20
CA GLU A 467 7.90 -6.91 20.30
C GLU A 467 7.12 -7.12 18.98
N ILE A 468 6.35 -6.11 18.54
CA ILE A 468 5.61 -6.10 17.28
C ILE A 468 6.60 -6.00 16.09
N SER A 469 6.26 -6.63 14.96
CA SER A 469 6.98 -6.40 13.70
C SER A 469 6.80 -4.96 13.24
N THR A 470 7.87 -4.28 12.82
CA THR A 470 7.80 -2.93 12.25
C THR A 470 7.02 -2.84 10.93
N SER A 471 6.68 -3.99 10.34
CA SER A 471 5.85 -4.13 9.15
C SER A 471 4.50 -4.78 9.42
N ALA A 472 4.13 -4.98 10.69
CA ALA A 472 2.78 -5.45 11.00
C ALA A 472 1.81 -4.32 10.71
N ASN A 473 0.74 -4.61 9.96
CA ASN A 473 -0.29 -3.62 9.70
C ASN A 473 -1.02 -3.25 10.99
N VAL A 474 -1.67 -2.09 10.99
CA VAL A 474 -2.55 -1.66 12.08
C VAL A 474 -4.01 -1.92 11.68
N GLU A 475 -4.71 -2.74 12.46
CA GLU A 475 -6.08 -3.16 12.25
C GLU A 475 -7.02 -2.65 13.34
N VAL A 476 -8.21 -2.21 12.93
CA VAL A 476 -9.28 -1.76 13.81
C VAL A 476 -10.59 -2.43 13.41
N THR A 477 -11.14 -3.28 14.28
CA THR A 477 -12.36 -4.05 14.04
C THR A 477 -13.57 -3.40 14.72
N PHE A 478 -14.60 -3.13 13.92
CA PHE A 478 -15.88 -2.57 14.33
C PHE A 478 -16.97 -3.65 14.47
N ASN A 479 -17.96 -3.37 15.30
CA ASN A 479 -19.10 -4.25 15.59
C ASN A 479 -20.20 -4.26 14.52
N THR A 480 -20.04 -3.50 13.44
CA THR A 480 -21.02 -3.30 12.37
C THR A 480 -20.29 -3.10 11.05
N TYR A 481 -21.02 -3.16 9.93
CA TYR A 481 -20.49 -2.72 8.65
C TYR A 481 -20.29 -1.21 8.63
N LEU A 482 -19.14 -0.78 8.12
CA LEU A 482 -18.85 0.64 7.86
C LEU A 482 -19.16 1.01 6.42
N LYS A 483 -19.56 2.27 6.17
CA LYS A 483 -19.69 2.82 4.83
C LYS A 483 -18.29 3.02 4.23
N SER A 484 -17.97 2.29 3.18
CA SER A 484 -16.64 2.21 2.57
C SER A 484 -16.14 3.58 2.11
N SER A 485 -17.01 4.40 1.51
CA SER A 485 -16.62 5.76 1.07
C SER A 485 -16.27 6.72 2.21
N THR A 486 -16.57 6.35 3.47
CA THR A 486 -16.19 7.11 4.67
C THR A 486 -14.97 6.55 5.39
N VAL A 487 -14.44 5.40 4.96
CA VAL A 487 -13.23 4.78 5.51
C VAL A 487 -12.08 5.12 4.56
N LYS A 488 -11.55 6.34 4.72
CA LYS A 488 -10.58 6.98 3.82
C LYS A 488 -9.50 7.68 4.64
N THR A 489 -8.49 8.23 3.97
CA THR A 489 -7.32 8.82 4.65
C THR A 489 -7.63 10.14 5.38
N ASN A 490 -8.80 10.76 5.16
CA ASN A 490 -9.29 11.88 5.95
C ASN A 490 -9.86 11.45 7.31
N SER A 491 -10.46 10.25 7.36
CA SER A 491 -11.17 9.75 8.53
C SER A 491 -10.35 8.77 9.37
N VAL A 492 -9.36 8.14 8.74
CA VAL A 492 -8.37 7.24 9.34
C VAL A 492 -6.98 7.74 9.00
N SER A 493 -6.14 7.96 10.02
CA SER A 493 -4.73 8.32 9.82
C SER A 493 -3.81 7.61 10.82
N LEU A 494 -2.50 7.71 10.58
CA LEU A 494 -1.48 7.14 11.46
C LEU A 494 -0.54 8.23 11.98
N TRP A 495 -0.48 8.42 13.29
CA TRP A 495 0.52 9.30 13.92
C TRP A 495 1.90 8.61 13.88
N PRO A 496 3.04 9.33 13.75
CA PRO A 496 3.33 10.77 13.89
C PRO A 496 3.25 11.67 12.66
N ASP A 497 2.66 11.23 11.55
CA ASP A 497 2.47 12.10 10.38
C ASP A 497 1.75 13.43 10.77
N PRO A 498 2.20 14.62 10.32
CA PRO A 498 3.29 14.94 9.38
C PRO A 498 4.70 15.11 10.00
N TYR A 499 4.90 14.87 11.29
CA TYR A 499 6.21 15.11 11.94
C TYR A 499 7.30 14.14 11.47
N TYR A 500 6.88 12.92 11.13
CA TYR A 500 7.67 11.95 10.40
C TYR A 500 6.80 11.52 9.23
N GLU A 501 7.20 11.93 8.04
CA GLU A 501 6.45 11.70 6.80
C GLU A 501 6.65 10.25 6.34
N PHE A 502 5.54 9.55 6.15
CA PHE A 502 5.51 8.21 5.57
C PHE A 502 4.16 8.02 4.88
N TRP A 503 4.13 7.13 3.90
CA TRP A 503 2.88 6.80 3.23
C TRP A 503 2.00 5.95 4.14
N PHE A 504 0.68 6.13 4.08
CA PHE A 504 -0.25 5.12 4.59
C PHE A 504 -1.48 5.03 3.70
N ALA A 505 -2.01 3.82 3.58
CA ALA A 505 -3.21 3.54 2.79
C ALA A 505 -4.25 2.84 3.67
N ILE A 506 -5.53 3.10 3.39
CA ILE A 506 -6.64 2.57 4.17
C ILE A 506 -7.35 1.50 3.35
N ARG A 507 -7.52 0.32 3.94
CA ARG A 507 -8.29 -0.79 3.37
C ARG A 507 -9.39 -1.20 4.35
N LYS A 508 -10.41 -1.84 3.80
CA LYS A 508 -11.60 -2.28 4.53
C LYS A 508 -11.92 -3.72 4.15
N GLU A 509 -12.12 -4.57 5.14
CA GLU A 509 -12.62 -5.93 4.96
C GLU A 509 -13.90 -6.13 5.76
N ASN A 510 -14.93 -6.69 5.11
CA ASN A 510 -16.17 -7.08 5.78
C ASN A 510 -16.13 -8.56 6.13
N ASN A 511 -16.55 -8.88 7.35
CA ASN A 511 -16.77 -10.25 7.79
C ASN A 511 -18.27 -10.56 7.77
N GLU A 512 -18.69 -11.31 6.76
CA GLU A 512 -20.10 -11.66 6.55
C GLU A 512 -20.70 -12.56 7.63
N THR A 513 -19.87 -13.30 8.38
CA THR A 513 -20.36 -14.26 9.38
C THR A 513 -20.87 -13.56 10.64
N ASN A 514 -20.32 -12.40 10.97
CA ASN A 514 -20.61 -11.67 12.20
C ASN A 514 -20.96 -10.19 11.98
N GLU A 515 -21.12 -9.79 10.72
CA GLU A 515 -21.51 -8.43 10.29
C GLU A 515 -20.55 -7.35 10.82
N ARG A 516 -19.25 -7.61 10.73
CA ARG A 516 -18.19 -6.69 11.21
C ARG A 516 -17.38 -6.13 10.06
N THR A 517 -16.76 -5.00 10.30
CA THR A 517 -15.74 -4.44 9.42
C THR A 517 -14.40 -4.35 10.14
N THR A 518 -13.33 -4.82 9.50
CA THR A 518 -11.96 -4.54 9.87
C THR A 518 -11.41 -3.45 8.96
N VAL A 519 -10.91 -2.37 9.56
CA VAL A 519 -10.16 -1.31 8.88
C VAL A 519 -8.68 -1.62 9.03
N LEU A 520 -7.97 -1.69 7.91
CA LEU A 520 -6.54 -1.96 7.83
C LEU A 520 -5.82 -0.68 7.41
N ILE A 521 -4.78 -0.31 8.15
CA ILE A 521 -3.88 0.79 7.83
C ILE A 521 -2.56 0.19 7.39
N GLU A 522 -2.33 0.24 6.08
CA GLU A 522 -1.07 -0.16 5.47
C GLU A 522 -0.08 0.99 5.54
N HIS A 523 1.19 0.68 5.78
CA HIS A 523 2.25 1.67 5.98
C HIS A 523 3.62 1.05 5.60
N PRO A 524 4.69 1.85 5.40
CA PRO A 524 6.02 1.31 5.18
C PRO A 524 6.54 0.61 6.43
N VAL A 525 7.72 -0.01 6.32
CA VAL A 525 8.42 -0.50 7.51
C VAL A 525 8.68 0.68 8.47
N LEU A 526 8.03 0.65 9.63
CA LEU A 526 8.14 1.69 10.65
C LEU A 526 9.50 1.61 11.34
N VAL A 527 9.98 2.76 11.82
CA VAL A 527 11.25 2.81 12.56
C VAL A 527 10.94 2.69 14.05
N SER A 528 11.58 1.73 14.73
CA SER A 528 11.40 1.53 16.16
C SER A 528 11.98 2.68 16.98
N THR A 529 11.43 2.93 18.18
CA THR A 529 11.94 3.97 19.10
C THR A 529 13.40 3.73 19.52
N ASP A 530 13.82 2.46 19.64
CA ASP A 530 15.21 2.06 19.90
C ASP A 530 16.19 2.46 18.78
N GLU A 531 15.69 2.57 17.55
CA GLU A 531 16.44 2.98 16.35
C GLU A 531 16.26 4.46 16.00
N GLY A 532 15.56 5.22 16.86
CA GLY A 532 15.32 6.66 16.70
C GLY A 532 14.03 7.01 15.96
N GLY A 533 13.10 6.07 15.81
CA GLY A 533 11.75 6.32 15.32
C GLY A 533 10.78 6.78 16.43
N TRP A 534 9.50 6.51 16.23
CA TRP A 534 8.41 7.04 17.05
C TRP A 534 7.52 5.92 17.61
N ASP A 535 6.64 6.29 18.53
CA ASP A 535 5.46 5.50 18.81
C ASP A 535 4.46 5.72 17.66
N TYR A 536 3.66 4.73 17.29
CA TYR A 536 2.70 4.84 16.19
C TYR A 536 1.32 4.45 16.70
N TRP A 537 0.29 5.18 16.29
CA TRP A 537 -1.08 4.83 16.64
C TRP A 537 -2.09 5.34 15.61
N PRO A 538 -3.20 4.60 15.41
CA PRO A 538 -4.27 5.04 14.53
C PRO A 538 -5.00 6.23 15.15
N THR A 539 -5.44 7.15 14.30
CA THR A 539 -6.36 8.23 14.66
C THR A 539 -7.63 8.05 13.84
N LEU A 540 -8.77 7.98 14.52
CA LEU A 540 -10.08 7.73 13.90
C LEU A 540 -11.02 8.89 14.22
N THR A 541 -11.57 9.50 13.18
CA THR A 541 -12.49 10.64 13.32
C THR A 541 -13.95 10.19 13.28
N ASN A 542 -14.85 11.11 13.61
CA ASN A 542 -16.30 10.91 13.48
C ASN A 542 -16.78 10.94 12.03
N GLU A 543 -15.88 11.14 11.05
CA GLU A 543 -16.23 11.03 9.63
C GLU A 543 -16.49 9.57 9.24
N ILE A 544 -15.96 8.59 9.98
CA ILE A 544 -16.27 7.17 9.79
C ILE A 544 -17.74 6.91 10.15
N LYS A 545 -18.50 6.34 9.21
CA LYS A 545 -19.92 6.02 9.40
C LYS A 545 -20.18 4.53 9.26
N SER A 546 -21.22 4.02 9.94
CA SER A 546 -21.78 2.69 9.64
C SER A 546 -22.34 2.66 8.21
N ALA A 547 -22.64 1.47 7.69
CA ALA A 547 -23.41 1.30 6.47
C ALA A 547 -24.78 2.02 6.55
N TYR A 548 -25.29 2.27 7.76
CA TYR A 548 -26.52 3.03 8.02
C TYR A 548 -26.28 4.54 8.21
N GLN A 549 -25.11 5.04 7.81
CA GLN A 549 -24.72 6.45 7.85
C GLN A 549 -24.65 7.05 9.27
N ILE A 550 -24.48 6.21 10.30
CA ILE A 550 -24.31 6.67 11.68
C ILE A 550 -22.83 6.86 11.97
N CYS A 551 -22.42 8.07 12.31
CA CYS A 551 -21.05 8.36 12.73
C CYS A 551 -20.63 7.50 13.94
N MET A 552 -19.35 7.13 13.99
CA MET A 552 -18.74 6.69 15.24
C MET A 552 -18.47 7.89 16.16
N TYR A 553 -18.42 7.65 17.47
CA TYR A 553 -17.79 8.62 18.36
C TYR A 553 -16.27 8.64 18.10
N PRO A 554 -15.65 9.82 17.97
CA PRO A 554 -14.24 9.91 17.62
C PRO A 554 -13.37 9.32 18.73
N ALA A 555 -12.37 8.55 18.32
CA ALA A 555 -11.38 7.94 19.21
C ALA A 555 -10.00 8.37 18.71
N ILE A 556 -9.31 9.18 19.52
CA ILE A 556 -7.96 9.63 19.20
C ILE A 556 -6.99 8.78 20.02
N GLY A 557 -5.94 8.27 19.38
CA GLY A 557 -4.77 7.76 20.09
C GLY A 557 -4.07 8.85 20.93
N PRO A 558 -3.05 8.49 21.72
CA PRO A 558 -2.49 9.39 22.73
C PRO A 558 -2.06 10.77 22.20
N GLY A 559 -2.15 11.81 23.03
CA GLY A 559 -1.43 13.07 22.82
C GLY A 559 -2.13 14.21 22.06
N ALA A 560 -3.24 13.99 21.35
CA ALA A 560 -4.01 15.10 20.76
C ALA A 560 -5.21 15.47 21.66
N ASN A 561 -5.07 16.54 22.46
CA ASN A 561 -6.14 17.17 23.26
C ASN A 561 -6.90 16.31 24.29
N CYS A 562 -6.32 15.22 24.78
CA CYS A 562 -6.58 14.77 26.14
C CYS A 562 -5.76 15.66 27.12
N THR A 563 -6.09 16.96 27.21
CA THR A 563 -5.45 17.84 28.20
C THR A 563 -5.88 17.38 29.60
N GLU A 564 -4.94 16.78 30.31
CA GLU A 564 -5.03 16.17 31.65
C GLU A 564 -5.40 14.67 31.62
N GLY A 565 -4.41 13.80 31.90
CA GLY A 565 -4.70 12.55 32.61
C GLY A 565 -4.48 11.20 31.94
N ARG A 566 -3.60 11.05 30.94
CA ARG A 566 -3.07 9.70 30.63
C ARG A 566 -1.83 9.41 31.47
N ASP A 567 -1.98 8.49 32.42
CA ASP A 567 -0.90 7.62 32.91
C ASP A 567 -1.28 6.15 32.58
N ASP A 568 -0.47 5.17 32.98
CA ASP A 568 -0.70 3.72 32.80
C ASP A 568 -2.14 3.25 33.12
N ASP A 569 -2.91 4.01 33.91
CA ASP A 569 -4.28 3.72 34.31
C ASP A 569 -5.37 4.18 33.29
N PHE A 570 -5.06 4.98 32.26
CA PHE A 570 -6.07 5.60 31.35
C PHE A 570 -5.69 5.55 29.85
N PRO A 571 -5.74 4.37 29.19
CA PRO A 571 -5.23 4.19 27.83
C PRO A 571 -6.06 4.79 26.68
N TYR A 572 -7.34 5.13 26.88
CA TYR A 572 -8.24 5.57 25.80
C TYR A 572 -8.54 7.08 25.87
N CYS A 573 -8.74 7.75 24.73
CA CYS A 573 -9.26 9.13 24.68
C CYS A 573 -10.64 9.14 24.02
N CYS A 574 -11.70 9.26 24.82
CA CYS A 574 -13.08 9.20 24.36
C CYS A 574 -13.71 10.57 24.38
N ASN A 575 -14.03 11.13 23.21
CA ASN A 575 -14.59 12.47 23.09
C ASN A 575 -13.77 13.56 23.83
N GLY A 576 -12.44 13.46 23.75
CA GLY A 576 -11.51 14.38 24.42
C GLY A 576 -11.30 14.16 25.92
N ILE A 577 -11.81 13.06 26.49
CA ILE A 577 -11.64 12.69 27.91
C ILE A 577 -10.84 11.38 28.02
N ALA A 578 -9.79 11.37 28.83
CA ALA A 578 -9.01 10.16 29.11
C ALA A 578 -9.86 9.13 29.87
N SER A 579 -9.76 7.86 29.48
CA SER A 579 -10.59 6.76 29.99
C SER A 579 -9.76 5.50 30.23
N ALA A 580 -10.07 4.81 31.33
CA ALA A 580 -9.51 3.50 31.66
C ALA A 580 -10.12 2.37 30.80
N ASN A 581 -11.29 2.62 30.21
CA ASN A 581 -12.04 1.67 29.40
C ASN A 581 -12.23 2.20 27.98
N ALA A 582 -12.41 1.29 27.01
CA ALA A 582 -12.78 1.66 25.64
C ALA A 582 -14.04 2.54 25.59
N CYS A 583 -14.17 3.36 24.56
CA CYS A 583 -15.25 4.34 24.46
C CYS A 583 -16.62 3.64 24.35
N GLN A 584 -17.55 3.96 25.26
CA GLN A 584 -18.89 3.37 25.34
C GLN A 584 -19.97 4.45 25.20
N THR A 585 -21.11 4.08 24.61
CA THR A 585 -22.19 5.00 24.21
C THR A 585 -23.21 5.31 25.32
N GLU A 586 -23.44 4.40 26.28
CA GLU A 586 -24.56 4.54 27.24
C GLU A 586 -24.19 5.15 28.62
N GLU A 587 -22.90 5.32 28.96
CA GLU A 587 -22.47 5.72 30.32
C GLU A 587 -21.69 7.05 30.43
N GLN A 588 -21.46 7.78 29.33
CA GLN A 588 -20.60 8.98 29.36
C GLN A 588 -21.26 10.25 29.91
N GLU A 589 -22.57 10.26 30.20
CA GLU A 589 -23.21 11.38 30.93
C GLU A 589 -22.87 11.42 32.45
N ALA A 590 -22.18 10.40 32.98
CA ALA A 590 -22.02 10.22 34.43
C ALA A 590 -20.57 10.32 34.97
N ILE A 591 -19.63 10.90 34.22
CA ILE A 591 -18.28 11.14 34.77
C ILE A 591 -18.30 12.45 35.57
N GLU A 592 -18.39 12.33 36.90
CA GLU A 592 -18.11 13.44 37.81
C GLU A 592 -16.72 14.02 37.51
N VAL A 593 -16.68 15.31 37.17
CA VAL A 593 -15.45 16.08 37.06
C VAL A 593 -14.66 15.93 38.37
N VAL A 594 -13.60 15.13 38.37
CA VAL A 594 -12.71 14.98 39.51
C VAL A 594 -11.98 16.32 39.71
N PRO A 595 -11.95 16.90 40.93
CA PRO A 595 -11.30 18.18 41.15
C PRO A 595 -9.78 18.06 41.00
N THR A 596 -9.21 18.99 40.22
CA THR A 596 -7.78 19.23 39.98
C THR A 596 -6.88 18.95 41.20
N PRO A 597 -5.89 18.03 41.10
CA PRO A 597 -4.77 17.98 42.04
C PRO A 597 -3.78 19.12 41.75
N ALA A 598 -3.08 19.55 42.80
CA ALA A 598 -2.24 20.74 42.78
C ALA A 598 -1.05 20.67 41.81
N SER A 599 -0.87 21.77 41.06
CA SER A 599 0.29 22.18 40.25
C SER A 599 1.61 21.42 40.46
N ILE A 600 2.11 20.76 39.41
CA ILE A 600 3.50 20.30 39.27
C ILE A 600 3.99 20.49 37.81
N PRO A 601 5.30 20.44 37.53
CA PRO A 601 6.05 21.44 36.76
C PRO A 601 5.98 21.24 35.23
N ASN A 602 6.37 22.26 34.46
CA ASN A 602 6.54 22.18 33.02
C ASN A 602 7.31 20.91 32.60
N TYR A 603 6.69 20.08 31.77
CA TYR A 603 7.37 19.07 30.99
C TYR A 603 8.20 19.79 29.92
N THR A 604 9.52 19.71 30.02
CA THR A 604 10.43 20.07 28.93
C THR A 604 10.58 18.86 28.03
N LEU A 605 10.20 19.04 26.76
CA LEU A 605 10.47 18.12 25.65
C LEU A 605 11.96 17.69 25.68
N PRO A 606 12.29 16.45 25.27
CA PRO A 606 13.66 16.13 24.92
C PRO A 606 14.10 17.05 23.79
N ASP A 607 15.10 17.89 24.06
CA ASP A 607 15.71 18.75 23.06
C ASP A 607 16.62 17.89 22.17
N ASN A 608 16.12 17.49 21.01
CA ASN A 608 16.89 16.90 19.92
C ASN A 608 17.14 17.91 18.78
N THR A 609 17.15 19.22 19.06
CA THR A 609 17.41 20.27 18.05
C THR A 609 18.89 20.57 17.76
N GLU A 610 19.84 19.73 18.17
CA GLU A 610 21.24 19.88 17.72
C GLU A 610 21.54 19.05 16.45
N THR A 611 20.97 19.50 15.34
CA THR A 611 21.66 19.45 14.03
C THR A 611 21.69 20.87 13.48
N GLU A 612 22.81 21.55 13.70
CA GLU A 612 23.11 22.79 12.99
C GLU A 612 23.08 22.52 11.47
N LEU A 613 22.11 23.16 10.81
CA LEU A 613 21.99 23.55 9.39
C LEU A 613 22.99 22.99 8.37
#